data_AF-A0AAV5U5U8-F1
#
_entry.id   AF-A0AAV5U5U8-F1
#
_cell.length_a   1.000
_cell.length_b   1.000
_cell.length_c   1.000
_cell.angle_alpha   90.00
_cell.angle_beta   90.00
_cell.angle_gamma   90.00
#
_symmetry.space_group_name_H-M   'P 1'
#
loop_
_entity.id
_entity.type
_entity.pdbx_description
1 polymer ?
#
loop_
_entity_poly.entity_id
_entity_poly.type
_entity_poly.pdbx_seq_one_letter_code
_entity_poly.pdbx_strand_id
1 'polypeptide(L)'
;GPIILLVVGCICVYALQRVADLRSTPVFCIVRVLMIIDIINIVIDRIHDIPDEIVDNEIFGPGWVTIVLLSQCIRWFAQLLALPMLSGLHFLTLYRPVRFLKLRLVHGYLIVTLFMSLSVLLTVPLLTECCGYKYYINGAYWNYDFDKPGTALYTLLNQILQV
;
A
#
# COMPACT_ATOMS: atom_id res chain seq x y z
N GLY A 1 19.09 -0.98 2.67
CA GLY A 1 18.03 -0.81 1.64
C GLY A 1 16.88 0.07 2.12
N PRO A 2 16.05 -0.39 3.05
CA PRO A 2 14.76 0.26 3.36
C PRO A 2 14.87 1.60 4.08
N ILE A 3 15.93 1.84 4.86
CA ILE A 3 16.20 3.16 5.45
C ILE A 3 16.46 4.22 4.36
N ILE A 4 17.12 3.84 3.26
CA ILE A 4 17.34 4.74 2.12
C ILE A 4 15.99 5.06 1.47
N LEU A 5 15.13 4.05 1.26
CA LEU A 5 13.78 4.26 0.72
C LEU A 5 12.93 5.17 1.62
N LEU A 6 13.04 5.02 2.94
CA LEU A 6 12.37 5.89 3.91
C LEU A 6 12.83 7.34 3.77
N VAL A 7 14.15 7.59 3.76
CA VAL A 7 14.72 8.93 3.62
C VAL A 7 14.33 9.56 2.29
N VAL A 8 14.48 8.83 1.19
CA VAL A 8 14.09 9.28 -0.14
C VAL A 8 12.59 9.58 -0.20
N GLY A 9 11.75 8.71 0.37
CA GLY A 9 10.31 8.91 0.47
C GLY A 9 9.96 10.21 1.20
N CYS A 10 10.56 10.44 2.37
CA CYS A 10 10.37 11.66 3.15
C CYS A 10 10.78 12.92 2.37
N ILE A 11 11.92 12.89 1.68
CA ILE A 11 12.39 14.00 0.85
C ILE A 11 11.42 14.27 -0.31
N CYS A 12 10.94 13.22 -0.98
CA CYS A 12 9.98 13.34 -2.07
C CYS A 12 8.65 13.93 -1.59
N VAL A 13 8.10 13.47 -0.46
CA VAL A 13 6.87 14.01 0.11
C VAL A 13 7.06 15.48 0.50
N TYR A 14 8.20 15.83 1.11
CA TYR A 14 8.54 17.21 1.46
C TYR A 14 8.62 18.10 0.22
N ALA A 15 9.31 17.67 -0.84
CA ALA A 15 9.42 18.39 -2.10
C ALA A 15 8.04 18.61 -2.75
N LEU A 16 7.20 17.56 -2.78
CA LEU A 16 5.83 17.63 -3.32
C LEU A 16 4.91 18.58 -2.53
N GLN A 17 5.18 18.81 -1.24
CA GLN A 17 4.42 19.76 -0.43
C GLN A 17 4.88 21.21 -0.61
N ARG A 18 6.17 21.40 -0.88
CA ARG A 18 6.79 22.73 -1.05
C ARG A 18 6.43 23.40 -2.37
N VAL A 19 6.31 22.65 -3.46
CA VAL A 19 6.01 23.22 -4.78
C VAL A 19 4.50 23.41 -4.95
N ALA A 20 4.05 24.67 -5.08
CA ALA A 20 2.63 25.02 -5.14
C ALA A 20 1.91 24.37 -6.33
N ASP A 21 2.55 24.35 -7.49
CA ASP A 21 1.99 23.78 -8.72
C ASP A 21 1.74 22.28 -8.56
N LEU A 22 2.76 21.53 -8.10
CA LEU A 22 2.66 20.09 -7.85
C LEU A 22 1.64 19.77 -6.76
N ARG A 23 1.52 20.62 -5.73
CA ARG A 23 0.57 20.41 -4.64
C ARG A 23 -0.89 20.55 -5.09
N SER A 24 -1.16 21.35 -6.12
CA SER A 24 -2.52 21.65 -6.57
C SER A 24 -3.10 20.58 -7.52
N THR A 25 -2.24 19.74 -8.09
CA THR A 25 -2.60 18.74 -9.09
C THR A 25 -3.09 17.42 -8.49
N PRO A 26 -4.18 16.84 -9.02
CA PRO A 26 -4.79 15.61 -8.48
C PRO A 26 -3.87 14.38 -8.60
N VAL A 27 -3.04 14.30 -9.65
CA VAL A 27 -2.07 13.21 -9.84
C VAL A 27 -1.08 13.16 -8.67
N PHE A 28 -0.49 14.30 -8.34
CA PHE A 28 0.47 14.41 -7.25
C PHE A 28 -0.17 14.26 -5.87
N CYS A 29 -1.48 14.51 -5.73
CA CYS A 29 -2.24 14.13 -4.54
C CYS A 29 -2.25 12.61 -4.35
N ILE A 30 -2.54 11.84 -5.41
CA ILE A 30 -2.52 10.37 -5.36
C ILE A 30 -1.12 9.85 -5.04
N VAL A 31 -0.10 10.33 -5.77
CA VAL A 31 1.29 9.94 -5.55
C VAL A 31 1.75 10.24 -4.12
N ARG A 32 1.41 11.41 -3.58
CA ARG A 32 1.75 11.78 -2.20
C ARG A 32 1.16 10.82 -1.19
N VAL A 33 -0.11 10.43 -1.36
CA VAL A 33 -0.77 9.51 -0.43
C VAL A 33 -0.13 8.12 -0.50
N LEU A 34 0.17 7.61 -1.70
CA LEU A 34 0.88 6.34 -1.85
C LEU A 34 2.25 6.37 -1.17
N MET A 35 3.04 7.43 -1.37
CA MET A 35 4.33 7.59 -0.71
C MET A 35 4.21 7.63 0.82
N ILE A 36 3.19 8.30 1.36
CA ILE A 36 2.95 8.34 2.80
C ILE A 36 2.62 6.92 3.33
N ILE A 37 1.79 6.16 2.60
CA ILE A 37 1.47 4.78 2.98
C ILE A 37 2.73 3.89 2.95
N ASP A 38 3.58 4.04 1.93
CA ASP A 38 4.85 3.30 1.85
C ASP A 38 5.78 3.65 3.03
N ILE A 39 5.91 4.93 3.37
CA ILE A 39 6.69 5.39 4.54
C ILE A 39 6.16 4.76 5.84
N ILE A 40 4.84 4.81 6.05
CA ILE A 40 4.20 4.25 7.26
C ILE A 40 4.47 2.75 7.35
N ASN A 41 4.35 2.00 6.25
CA ASN A 41 4.60 0.56 6.26
C ASN A 41 6.05 0.23 6.52
N ILE A 42 7.01 0.93 5.90
CA ILE A 42 8.43 0.73 6.19
C ILE A 42 8.72 0.98 7.69
N VAL A 43 8.07 1.98 8.29
CA VAL A 43 8.21 2.26 9.73
C VAL A 43 7.62 1.12 10.57
N ILE A 44 6.42 0.65 10.24
CA ILE A 44 5.75 -0.46 10.96
C ILE A 44 6.60 -1.73 10.88
N ASP A 45 7.06 -2.10 9.68
CA ASP A 45 7.92 -3.27 9.47
C ASP A 45 9.21 -3.14 10.27
N ARG A 46 9.83 -1.96 10.30
CA ARG A 46 11.08 -1.73 11.05
C ARG A 46 10.89 -1.78 12.57
N ILE A 47 9.75 -1.29 13.07
CA ILE A 47 9.43 -1.37 14.50
C ILE A 47 9.26 -2.84 14.92
N HIS A 48 8.74 -3.69 14.03
CA HIS A 48 8.61 -5.12 14.26
C HIS A 48 9.95 -5.86 14.14
N ASP A 49 10.70 -5.64 13.07
CA ASP A 49 11.87 -6.46 12.74
C ASP A 49 13.13 -6.10 13.57
N ILE A 50 13.35 -4.83 13.88
CA ILE A 50 14.59 -4.38 14.57
C ILE A 50 14.74 -5.03 15.97
N PRO A 51 13.70 -5.08 16.82
CA PRO A 51 13.82 -5.71 18.13
C PRO A 51 14.06 -7.21 18.04
N ASP A 52 13.39 -7.90 17.11
CA ASP A 52 13.56 -9.34 16.90
C ASP A 52 14.97 -9.68 16.39
N GLU A 53 15.55 -8.84 15.52
CA GLU A 53 16.95 -8.96 15.04
C GLU A 53 18.00 -8.74 16.16
N ILE A 54 17.68 -7.95 17.18
CA ILE A 54 18.63 -7.63 18.28
C ILE A 54 18.62 -8.70 19.38
N VAL A 55 17.46 -9.31 19.62
CA VAL A 55 17.24 -10.20 20.78
C VAL A 55 17.29 -11.68 20.40
N ASP A 56 17.44 -12.01 19.10
CA ASP A 56 17.43 -13.38 18.55
C ASP A 56 16.23 -14.22 19.04
N ASN A 57 15.15 -13.56 19.46
CA ASN A 57 13.90 -14.13 19.92
C ASN A 57 12.75 -13.18 19.55
N GLU A 58 11.61 -13.74 19.20
CA GLU A 58 10.39 -12.98 18.96
C GLU A 58 9.91 -12.29 20.24
N ILE A 59 9.98 -10.97 20.23
CA ILE A 59 9.49 -10.15 21.34
C ILE A 59 7.98 -9.90 21.16
N PHE A 60 7.52 -9.86 19.91
CA PHE A 60 6.16 -9.50 19.56
C PHE A 60 5.23 -10.72 19.48
N GLY A 61 4.11 -10.66 20.21
CA GLY A 61 3.08 -11.71 20.15
C GLY A 61 2.30 -11.74 18.83
N PRO A 62 1.47 -12.79 18.61
CA PRO A 62 0.78 -13.03 17.34
C PRO A 62 -0.18 -11.91 16.89
N GLY A 63 -0.65 -11.09 17.84
CA GLY A 63 -1.47 -9.92 17.54
C GLY A 63 -0.71 -8.84 16.76
N TRP A 64 0.58 -8.61 17.07
CA TRP A 64 1.42 -7.63 16.38
C TRP A 64 1.73 -8.05 14.95
N VAL A 65 2.06 -9.32 14.75
CA VAL A 65 2.27 -9.91 13.42
C VAL A 65 1.04 -9.70 12.53
N THR A 66 -0.15 -9.90 13.09
CA THR A 66 -1.41 -9.67 12.36
C THR A 66 -1.59 -8.21 11.95
N ILE A 67 -1.20 -7.25 12.79
CA ILE A 67 -1.27 -5.81 12.49
C ILE A 67 -0.31 -5.44 11.36
N VAL A 68 0.95 -5.91 11.43
CA VAL A 68 1.96 -5.68 10.39
C VAL A 68 1.48 -6.22 9.05
N LEU A 69 0.92 -7.43 9.06
CA LEU A 69 0.39 -8.06 7.87
C LEU A 69 -0.80 -7.28 7.30
N LEU A 70 -1.74 -6.86 8.15
CA LEU A 70 -2.86 -6.02 7.72
C LEU A 70 -2.40 -4.71 7.08
N SER A 71 -1.40 -4.03 7.66
CA SER A 71 -0.86 -2.82 7.05
C SER A 71 -0.22 -3.08 5.69
N GLN A 72 0.54 -4.18 5.56
CA GLN A 72 1.16 -4.58 4.30
C GLN A 72 0.10 -4.89 3.23
N CYS A 73 -0.99 -5.57 3.58
CA CYS A 73 -2.07 -5.89 2.64
C CYS A 73 -2.84 -4.65 2.19
N ILE A 74 -3.18 -3.74 3.12
CA ILE A 74 -3.84 -2.47 2.77
C ILE A 74 -2.97 -1.67 1.80
N ARG A 75 -1.67 -1.57 2.07
CA ARG A 75 -0.70 -0.93 1.17
C ARG A 75 -0.70 -1.59 -0.21
N TRP A 76 -0.65 -2.91 -0.23
CA TRP A 76 -0.59 -3.69 -1.46
C TRP A 76 -1.82 -3.46 -2.35
N PHE A 77 -3.03 -3.58 -1.80
CA PHE A 77 -4.26 -3.28 -2.55
C PHE A 77 -4.32 -1.82 -2.98
N ALA A 78 -3.87 -0.88 -2.14
CA ALA A 78 -3.87 0.54 -2.48
C ALA A 78 -2.96 0.83 -3.68
N GLN A 79 -1.77 0.23 -3.72
CA GLN A 79 -0.86 0.36 -4.86
C GLN A 79 -1.45 -0.31 -6.12
N LEU A 80 -1.97 -1.53 -5.99
CA LEU A 80 -2.59 -2.27 -7.09
C LEU A 80 -3.72 -1.48 -7.74
N LEU A 81 -4.59 -0.87 -6.94
CA LEU A 81 -5.72 -0.07 -7.43
C LEU A 81 -5.29 1.32 -7.94
N ALA A 82 -4.22 1.89 -7.40
CA ALA A 82 -3.78 3.22 -7.81
C ALA A 82 -3.02 3.23 -9.14
N LEU A 83 -2.31 2.15 -9.49
CA LEU A 83 -1.60 2.03 -10.78
C LEU A 83 -2.50 2.25 -12.02
N PRO A 84 -3.64 1.56 -12.19
CA PRO A 84 -4.53 1.80 -13.32
C PRO A 84 -5.15 3.20 -13.28
N MET A 85 -5.38 3.77 -12.09
CA MET A 85 -5.90 5.13 -11.95
C MET A 85 -4.87 6.16 -12.42
N LEU A 86 -3.60 6.01 -12.04
CA LEU A 86 -2.51 6.86 -12.51
C LEU A 86 -2.29 6.72 -14.02
N SER A 87 -2.36 5.49 -14.54
CA SER A 87 -2.30 5.23 -15.99
C SER A 87 -3.45 5.92 -16.74
N GLY A 88 -4.67 5.85 -16.22
CA GLY A 88 -5.83 6.54 -16.79
C GLY A 88 -5.70 8.07 -16.75
N LEU A 89 -5.17 8.62 -15.67
CA LEU A 89 -4.87 10.06 -15.57
C LEU A 89 -3.77 10.47 -16.55
N HIS A 90 -2.72 9.66 -16.70
CA HIS A 90 -1.66 9.89 -17.67
C HIS A 90 -2.21 9.85 -19.11
N PHE A 91 -3.03 8.86 -19.45
CA PHE A 91 -3.74 8.83 -20.73
C PHE A 91 -4.58 10.09 -20.94
N LEU A 92 -5.30 10.56 -19.91
CA LEU A 92 -6.08 11.78 -20.00
C LEU A 92 -5.22 13.02 -20.26
N THR A 93 -4.00 13.09 -19.67
CA THR A 93 -3.06 14.19 -19.94
C THR A 93 -2.64 14.24 -21.40
N LEU A 94 -2.37 13.08 -22.02
CA LEU A 94 -1.88 13.01 -23.39
C LEU A 94 -2.99 13.24 -24.42
N TYR A 95 -4.15 12.60 -24.26
CA TYR A 95 -5.17 12.59 -25.30
C TYR A 95 -6.27 13.65 -25.11
N ARG A 96 -6.47 14.15 -23.88
CA ARG A 96 -7.53 15.14 -23.58
C ARG A 96 -7.06 16.21 -22.57
N PRO A 97 -6.03 17.00 -22.91
CA PRO A 97 -5.42 17.97 -21.98
C PRO A 97 -6.43 19.01 -21.46
N VAL A 98 -7.37 19.48 -22.29
CA VAL A 98 -8.41 20.45 -21.87
C VAL A 98 -9.31 19.89 -20.77
N ARG A 99 -9.60 18.58 -20.78
CA ARG A 99 -10.36 17.94 -19.70
C ARG A 99 -9.50 17.71 -18.46
N PHE A 100 -8.23 17.35 -18.65
CA PHE A 100 -7.28 17.17 -17.55
C PHE A 100 -7.09 18.47 -16.76
N LEU A 101 -6.96 19.62 -17.44
CA LEU A 101 -6.84 20.95 -16.82
C LEU A 101 -8.06 21.34 -15.97
N LYS A 102 -9.24 20.75 -16.23
CA LYS A 102 -10.45 20.98 -15.42
C LYS A 102 -10.47 20.15 -14.14
N LEU A 103 -9.58 19.15 -13.99
CA LEU A 103 -9.51 18.35 -12.79
C LEU A 103 -9.00 19.19 -11.62
N ARG A 104 -9.84 19.26 -10.59
CA ARG A 104 -9.51 19.90 -9.31
C ARG A 104 -8.94 18.89 -8.32
N LEU A 105 -8.20 19.38 -7.33
CA LEU A 105 -7.69 18.59 -6.20
C LEU A 105 -8.75 17.70 -5.53
N VAL A 106 -10.00 18.18 -5.46
CA VAL A 106 -11.15 17.43 -4.91
C VAL A 106 -11.34 16.07 -5.60
N HIS A 107 -11.12 15.99 -6.92
CA HIS A 107 -11.20 14.72 -7.65
C HIS A 107 -10.06 13.77 -7.25
N GLY A 108 -8.87 14.32 -6.99
CA GLY A 108 -7.75 13.56 -6.47
C GLY A 108 -8.08 12.93 -5.11
N TYR A 109 -8.63 13.72 -4.18
CA TYR A 109 -9.08 13.19 -2.89
C TYR A 109 -10.20 12.15 -3.03
N LEU A 110 -11.16 12.37 -3.93
CA LEU A 110 -12.22 11.39 -4.19
C LEU A 110 -11.65 10.05 -4.68
N ILE A 111 -10.73 10.10 -5.65
CA ILE A 111 -10.06 8.90 -6.17
C ILE A 111 -9.27 8.20 -5.06
N VAL A 112 -8.54 8.96 -4.23
CA VAL A 112 -7.81 8.42 -3.07
C VAL A 112 -8.73 7.70 -2.10
N THR A 113 -9.80 8.38 -1.66
CA THR A 113 -10.76 7.79 -0.72
C THR A 113 -11.41 6.54 -1.31
N LEU A 114 -11.68 6.52 -2.61
CA LEU A 114 -12.25 5.38 -3.30
C LEU A 114 -11.29 4.17 -3.28
N PHE A 115 -10.05 4.32 -3.75
CA PHE A 115 -9.14 3.16 -3.76
C PHE A 115 -8.75 2.73 -2.35
N MET A 116 -8.63 3.65 -1.39
CA MET A 116 -8.33 3.30 0.01
C MET A 116 -9.46 2.52 0.66
N SER A 117 -10.71 2.93 0.46
CA SER A 117 -11.86 2.20 1.00
C SER A 117 -12.00 0.80 0.37
N LEU A 118 -11.78 0.69 -0.95
CA LEU A 118 -11.71 -0.61 -1.63
C LEU A 118 -10.55 -1.48 -1.12
N SER A 119 -9.39 -0.89 -0.83
CA SER A 119 -8.23 -1.61 -0.29
C SER A 119 -8.52 -2.21 1.08
N VAL A 120 -9.17 -1.45 1.96
CA VAL A 120 -9.63 -1.95 3.26
C VAL A 120 -10.67 -3.05 3.06
N LEU A 121 -11.64 -2.85 2.17
CA LEU A 121 -12.69 -3.83 1.90
C LEU A 121 -12.12 -5.16 1.37
N LEU A 122 -11.09 -5.12 0.51
CA LEU A 122 -10.39 -6.31 0.02
C LEU A 122 -9.50 -6.96 1.09
N THR A 123 -9.10 -6.22 2.13
CA THR A 123 -8.31 -6.76 3.23
C THR A 123 -9.19 -7.50 4.26
N VAL A 124 -10.43 -7.04 4.49
CA VAL A 124 -11.33 -7.61 5.52
C VAL A 124 -11.56 -9.13 5.39
N PRO A 125 -11.83 -9.71 4.20
CA PRO A 125 -12.06 -11.15 4.08
C PRO A 125 -10.87 -11.99 4.53
N LEU A 126 -9.65 -11.45 4.46
CA LEU A 126 -8.41 -12.11 4.87
C LEU A 126 -8.32 -12.30 6.40
N LEU A 127 -9.19 -11.64 7.16
CA LEU A 127 -9.37 -11.84 8.60
C LEU A 127 -10.44 -12.87 8.97
N THR A 128 -11.16 -13.41 7.98
CA THR A 128 -12.26 -14.36 8.22
C THR A 128 -11.75 -15.80 8.14
N GLU A 129 -12.60 -16.77 8.48
CA GLU A 129 -12.27 -18.20 8.32
C GLU A 129 -12.21 -18.64 6.84
N CYS A 130 -12.80 -17.85 5.93
CA CYS A 130 -12.95 -18.19 4.51
C CYS A 130 -11.68 -17.92 3.66
N CYS A 131 -10.87 -16.94 4.07
CA CYS A 131 -9.58 -16.61 3.46
C CYS A 131 -8.54 -16.52 4.59
N GLY A 132 -7.24 -16.51 4.31
CA GLY A 132 -6.29 -16.32 5.40
C GLY A 132 -4.84 -16.44 5.03
N TYR A 133 -4.01 -16.42 6.08
CA TYR A 133 -2.57 -16.52 6.00
C TYR A 133 -2.07 -17.73 6.76
N LYS A 134 -1.05 -18.37 6.21
CA LYS A 134 -0.29 -19.43 6.83
C LYS A 134 1.10 -18.90 7.12
N TYR A 135 1.54 -19.05 8.36
CA TYR A 135 2.88 -18.69 8.80
C TYR A 135 3.77 -19.93 8.76
N TYR A 136 4.95 -19.83 8.16
CA TYR A 136 5.90 -20.95 8.03
C TYR A 136 7.01 -20.92 9.08
N ILE A 137 7.44 -19.73 9.45
CA ILE A 137 8.44 -19.51 10.51
C ILE A 137 7.83 -18.42 11.38
N ASN A 138 7.56 -18.77 12.64
CA ASN A 138 7.04 -17.94 13.72
C ASN A 138 6.80 -16.43 13.39
N GLY A 139 5.78 -16.12 12.60
CA GLY A 139 5.45 -14.75 12.20
C GLY A 139 6.37 -14.06 11.17
N ALA A 140 7.62 -14.51 10.98
CA ALA A 140 8.59 -13.91 10.06
C ALA A 140 8.28 -14.15 8.58
N TYR A 141 7.70 -15.30 8.25
CA TYR A 141 7.33 -15.65 6.88
C TYR A 141 5.86 -16.05 6.80
N TRP A 142 5.10 -15.26 6.03
CA TRP A 142 3.68 -15.49 5.77
C TRP A 142 3.42 -15.74 4.29
N ASN A 143 2.41 -16.56 4.01
CA ASN A 143 1.85 -16.73 2.68
C ASN A 143 0.34 -16.88 2.79
N TYR A 144 -0.35 -16.80 1.66
CA TYR A 144 -1.76 -17.12 1.57
C TYR A 144 -2.03 -18.57 1.98
N ASP A 145 -3.07 -18.77 2.79
CA ASP A 145 -3.52 -20.09 3.24
C ASP A 145 -4.38 -20.76 2.15
N PHE A 146 -3.75 -21.61 1.35
CA PHE A 146 -4.39 -22.33 0.23
C PHE A 146 -5.34 -23.43 0.68
N ASP A 147 -5.33 -23.80 1.96
CA ASP A 147 -6.27 -24.78 2.51
C ASP A 147 -7.69 -24.17 2.59
N LYS A 148 -7.81 -22.84 2.42
CA LYS A 148 -9.08 -22.11 2.45
C LYS A 148 -9.63 -21.80 1.05
N PRO A 149 -10.94 -22.02 0.80
CA PRO A 149 -11.52 -21.94 -0.54
C PRO A 149 -11.56 -20.53 -1.13
N GLY A 150 -11.63 -19.48 -0.29
CA GLY A 150 -11.67 -18.09 -0.74
C GLY A 150 -10.31 -17.52 -1.15
N THR A 151 -9.22 -18.19 -0.80
CA THR A 151 -7.85 -17.71 -1.01
C THR A 151 -7.43 -17.73 -2.49
N ALA A 152 -8.06 -18.57 -3.32
CA ALA A 152 -7.76 -18.66 -4.76
C ALA A 152 -8.04 -17.37 -5.55
N LEU A 153 -8.93 -16.51 -5.07
CA LEU A 153 -9.17 -15.21 -5.70
C LEU A 153 -7.97 -14.26 -5.50
N TYR A 154 -7.35 -14.32 -4.32
CA TYR A 154 -6.20 -13.48 -3.97
C TYR A 154 -4.92 -13.92 -4.67
N THR A 155 -4.80 -15.19 -5.03
CA THR A 155 -3.63 -15.69 -5.77
C THR A 155 -3.60 -15.20 -7.20
N LEU A 156 -4.74 -15.06 -7.87
CA LEU A 156 -4.82 -14.42 -9.19
C LEU A 156 -4.41 -12.95 -9.14
N LEU A 157 -4.73 -12.26 -8.02
CA LEU A 157 -4.30 -10.89 -7.80
C LEU A 157 -2.81 -10.81 -7.43
N ASN A 158 -2.28 -11.81 -6.70
CA ASN A 158 -0.90 -11.85 -6.19
C ASN A 158 0.14 -12.41 -7.20
N GLN A 159 -0.24 -13.33 -8.09
CA GLN A 159 0.66 -13.96 -9.07
C GLN A 159 1.28 -12.97 -10.07
N ILE A 160 0.65 -11.81 -10.27
CA ILE A 160 1.17 -10.76 -11.16
C ILE A 160 2.35 -10.00 -10.51
N LEU A 161 2.59 -10.18 -9.20
CA LEU A 161 3.50 -9.34 -8.40
C LEU A 161 4.54 -10.12 -7.57
N GLN A 162 4.56 -11.46 -7.61
CA GLN A 162 5.62 -12.30 -6.99
C GLN A 162 6.81 -12.58 -7.94
N VAL A 163 7.13 -11.67 -8.85
CA VAL A 163 8.38 -11.71 -9.65
C VAL A 163 9.33 -10.64 -9.16
#